data_AF-A0A1Q7XYG7-F1
#
_entry.id   AF-A0A1Q7XYG7-F1
#
_cell.length_a   1.000
_cell.length_b   1.000
_cell.length_c   1.000
_cell.angle_alpha   90.00
_cell.angle_beta   90.00
_cell.angle_gamma   90.00
#
_symmetry.space_group_name_H-M   'P 1'
#
loop_
_entity.id
_entity.type
_entity.pdbx_description
1 polymer ?
#
loop_
_entity_poly.entity_id
_entity_poly.type
_entity_poly.pdbx_seq_one_letter_code
_entity_poly.pdbx_strand_id
1 'polypeptide(L)'
;MNRNNLLEGPAVAIQCVGAGLKKVPDLRVSIEDLIVEDDRVVVRNHWTGTDRASKQRLEFSGMVIWRIADRQIVERGAYLQSPGFVRS
;
A
#
# COMPACT_ATOMS: atom_id res chain seq x y z
N MET A 1 25.47 -18.06 -8.33
CA MET A 1 24.52 -17.75 -7.23
C MET A 1 23.44 -16.82 -7.80
N ASN A 2 22.19 -17.25 -7.77
CA ASN A 2 21.07 -16.73 -8.57
C ASN A 2 20.46 -15.45 -7.94
N ARG A 3 20.29 -14.37 -8.71
CA ARG A 3 19.81 -13.04 -8.24
C ARG A 3 18.32 -12.76 -8.56
N ASN A 4 17.55 -13.74 -9.03
CA ASN A 4 16.20 -13.51 -9.57
C ASN A 4 15.11 -14.29 -8.82
N ASN A 5 14.93 -14.02 -7.52
CA ASN A 5 13.77 -14.56 -6.79
C ASN A 5 13.01 -13.51 -5.97
N LEU A 6 13.20 -12.24 -6.30
CA LEU A 6 12.23 -11.22 -5.96
C LEU A 6 11.04 -11.47 -6.88
N LEU A 7 9.91 -11.81 -6.27
CA LEU A 7 8.63 -11.72 -6.97
C LEU A 7 8.59 -10.30 -7.56
N GLU A 8 8.32 -10.17 -8.86
CA GLU A 8 8.12 -8.88 -9.55
C GLU A 8 6.73 -8.88 -10.19
N GLY A 9 6.16 -7.69 -10.40
CA GLY A 9 4.85 -7.53 -11.04
C GLY A 9 3.63 -7.82 -10.13
N PRO A 10 2.45 -8.04 -10.73
CA PRO A 10 1.18 -8.03 -10.01
C PRO A 10 1.05 -9.07 -8.88
N ALA A 11 1.69 -10.22 -9.03
CA ALA A 11 1.62 -11.31 -8.04
C ALA A 11 2.16 -10.88 -6.66
N VAL A 12 3.22 -10.07 -6.64
CA VAL A 12 3.80 -9.49 -5.42
C VAL A 12 2.78 -8.63 -4.70
N ALA A 13 2.17 -7.71 -5.45
CA ALA A 13 1.26 -6.74 -4.90
C ALA A 13 0.03 -7.44 -4.31
N ILE A 14 -0.51 -8.43 -5.03
CA ILE A 14 -1.62 -9.26 -4.56
C ILE A 14 -1.24 -10.00 -3.27
N GLN A 15 -0.06 -10.60 -3.21
CA GLN A 15 0.40 -11.31 -2.02
C GLN A 15 0.59 -10.36 -0.83
N CYS A 16 1.26 -9.22 -1.02
CA CYS A 16 1.51 -8.23 0.04
C CYS A 16 0.20 -7.66 0.59
N VAL A 17 -0.72 -7.22 -0.27
CA VAL A 17 -2.02 -6.67 0.14
C VAL A 17 -2.89 -7.77 0.77
N GLY A 18 -2.89 -8.97 0.18
CA GLY A 18 -3.62 -10.11 0.72
C GLY A 18 -3.16 -10.53 2.12
N ALA A 19 -1.85 -10.49 2.39
CA ALA A 19 -1.30 -10.73 3.72
C ALA A 19 -1.74 -9.63 4.72
N GLY A 20 -1.73 -8.37 4.28
CA GLY A 20 -2.25 -7.24 5.06
C GLY A 20 -3.72 -7.41 5.45
N LEU A 21 -4.59 -7.76 4.50
CA LEU A 21 -6.02 -7.99 4.73
C LEU A 21 -6.29 -9.19 5.65
N LYS A 22 -5.45 -10.24 5.63
CA LYS A 22 -5.59 -11.36 6.59
C LYS A 22 -5.31 -10.92 8.02
N LYS A 23 -4.27 -10.10 8.20
CA LYS A 23 -3.83 -9.55 9.49
C LYS A 23 -4.79 -8.48 10.01
N VAL A 24 -5.30 -7.64 9.12
CA VAL A 24 -6.16 -6.49 9.41
C VAL A 24 -7.41 -6.59 8.51
N PRO A 25 -8.44 -7.36 8.90
CA PRO A 25 -9.56 -7.71 8.01
C PRO A 25 -10.48 -6.54 7.66
N ASP A 26 -10.50 -5.52 8.51
CA ASP A 26 -11.22 -4.26 8.34
C ASP A 26 -10.32 -3.14 7.77
N LEU A 27 -9.16 -3.49 7.18
CA LEU A 27 -8.25 -2.52 6.59
C LEU A 27 -8.96 -1.70 5.51
N ARG A 28 -8.95 -0.38 5.67
CA ARG A 28 -9.47 0.60 4.72
C ARG A 28 -8.38 1.59 4.36
N VAL A 29 -8.45 2.06 3.12
CA VAL A 29 -7.64 3.16 2.61
C VAL A 29 -8.56 4.27 2.14
N SER A 30 -8.29 5.51 2.54
CA SER A 30 -8.86 6.71 1.95
C SER A 30 -7.81 7.38 1.07
N ILE A 31 -8.27 7.95 -0.04
CA ILE A 31 -7.48 8.86 -0.85
C ILE A 31 -7.72 10.26 -0.30
N GLU A 32 -6.67 10.88 0.21
CA GLU A 32 -6.73 12.24 0.76
C GLU A 32 -6.42 13.29 -0.31
N ASP A 33 -5.57 12.93 -1.28
CA ASP A 33 -5.20 13.79 -2.40
C ASP A 33 -4.72 12.95 -3.58
N LEU A 34 -4.87 13.48 -4.79
CA LEU A 34 -4.51 12.81 -6.04
C LEU A 34 -4.01 13.84 -7.06
N ILE A 35 -2.78 13.65 -7.51
CA ILE A 35 -2.17 14.46 -8.58
C ILE A 35 -1.88 13.54 -9.76
N VAL A 36 -2.24 14.01 -10.95
CA VAL A 36 -2.00 13.31 -12.21
C VAL A 36 -1.21 14.24 -13.12
N GLU A 37 -0.08 13.76 -13.62
CA GLU A 37 0.77 14.46 -14.57
C GLU A 37 1.32 13.45 -15.58
N ASP A 38 0.99 13.64 -16.86
CA ASP A 38 1.28 12.72 -17.95
C ASP A 38 0.92 11.25 -17.63
N ASP A 39 1.93 10.38 -17.57
CA ASP A 39 1.79 8.96 -17.27
C ASP A 39 1.97 8.65 -15.77
N ARG A 40 2.03 9.66 -14.90
CA ARG A 40 2.23 9.50 -13.47
C ARG A 40 1.01 9.86 -12.64
N VAL A 41 0.80 9.09 -11.60
CA VAL A 41 -0.24 9.31 -10.59
C VAL A 41 0.41 9.28 -9.22
N VAL A 42 0.24 10.36 -8.45
CA VAL A 42 0.65 10.44 -7.05
C VAL A 42 -0.60 10.47 -6.19
N VAL A 43 -0.66 9.58 -5.21
CA VAL A 43 -1.81 9.46 -4.31
C VAL A 43 -1.34 9.59 -2.88
N ARG A 44 -1.81 10.63 -2.18
CA ARG A 44 -1.69 10.69 -0.73
C ARG A 44 -2.84 9.90 -0.12
N ASN A 45 -2.50 8.98 0.76
CA ASN A 45 -3.42 8.00 1.30
C ASN A 45 -3.29 7.89 2.82
N HIS A 46 -4.42 7.58 3.45
CA HIS A 46 -4.52 7.27 4.87
C HIS A 46 -5.11 5.89 5.04
N TRP A 47 -4.43 5.07 5.83
CA TRP A 47 -4.78 3.68 6.08
C TRP A 47 -5.21 3.52 7.51
N THR A 48 -6.28 2.75 7.68
CA THR A 48 -6.72 2.38 9.02
C THR A 48 -7.23 0.95 9.06
N GLY A 49 -7.05 0.28 10.18
CA GLY A 49 -7.71 -0.99 10.47
C GLY A 49 -7.48 -1.44 11.91
N THR A 50 -7.87 -2.66 12.23
CA THR A 50 -7.71 -3.29 13.54
C THR A 50 -6.92 -4.58 13.37
N ASP A 51 -5.76 -4.68 14.02
CA ASP A 51 -4.98 -5.91 13.99
C ASP A 51 -5.78 -7.06 14.65
N ARG A 52 -5.95 -8.16 13.91
CA ARG A 52 -6.77 -9.29 14.35
C ARG A 52 -6.23 -9.91 15.64
N ALA A 53 -4.91 -9.97 15.81
CA ALA A 53 -4.26 -10.67 16.90
C ALA A 53 -4.15 -9.79 18.15
N SER A 54 -3.60 -8.57 18.02
CA SER A 54 -3.40 -7.66 19.15
C SER A 54 -4.65 -6.86 19.53
N LYS A 55 -5.65 -6.81 18.64
CA LYS A 55 -6.84 -5.95 18.76
C LYS A 55 -6.53 -4.45 18.79
N GLN A 56 -5.30 -4.07 18.46
CA GLN A 56 -4.90 -2.67 18.44
C GLN A 56 -5.28 -2.01 17.12
N ARG A 57 -5.65 -0.73 17.21
CA ARG A 57 -5.91 0.12 16.05
C ARG A 57 -4.60 0.41 15.33
N LEU A 58 -4.57 0.10 14.04
CA LEU A 58 -3.51 0.48 13.11
C LEU A 58 -3.92 1.77 12.39
N GLU A 59 -3.00 2.72 12.33
CA GLU A 59 -3.16 3.94 11.55
C GLU A 59 -1.83 4.40 10.96
N PHE A 60 -1.83 4.77 9.68
CA PHE A 60 -0.68 5.39 9.03
C PHE A 60 -1.08 6.10 7.74
N SER A 61 -0.33 7.14 7.38
CA SER A 61 -0.43 7.79 6.09
C SER A 61 0.79 7.50 5.22
N GLY A 62 0.64 7.76 3.94
CA GLY A 62 1.75 7.75 3.01
C GLY A 62 1.38 8.29 1.65
N MET A 63 2.30 8.13 0.72
CA MET A 63 2.13 8.45 -0.67
C MET A 63 2.55 7.26 -1.51
N VAL A 64 1.76 6.95 -2.54
CA VAL A 64 2.16 6.03 -3.60
C VAL A 64 2.33 6.82 -4.89
N ILE A 65 3.32 6.43 -5.68
CA ILE A 65 3.62 7.02 -6.97
C ILE A 65 3.55 5.88 -7.99
N TRP A 66 2.71 6.03 -8.99
CA TRP A 66 2.56 5.07 -10.08
C TRP A 66 2.94 5.70 -11.40
N ARG A 67 3.56 4.89 -12.26
CA ARG A 67 3.58 5.16 -13.70
C ARG A 67 2.60 4.23 -14.39
N ILE A 68 1.77 4.77 -15.28
CA ILE A 68 0.67 4.08 -15.94
C ILE A 68 0.95 4.00 -17.43
N ALA A 69 1.00 2.79 -17.98
CA ALA A 69 1.08 2.57 -19.43
C ALA A 69 0.16 1.39 -19.80
N ASP A 70 -0.49 1.46 -20.96
CA ASP A 70 -1.40 0.41 -21.44
C ASP A 70 -2.44 -0.03 -20.40
N ARG A 71 -2.97 0.96 -19.65
CA ARG A 71 -3.94 0.78 -18.56
C ARG A 71 -3.42 -0.09 -17.40
N GLN A 72 -2.11 -0.19 -17.23
CA GLN A 72 -1.44 -0.95 -16.17
C GLN A 72 -0.48 -0.07 -15.36
N ILE A 73 -0.30 -0.43 -14.09
CA ILE A 73 0.78 0.14 -13.27
C ILE A 73 2.07 -0.56 -13.69
N VAL A 74 2.97 0.18 -14.32
CA VAL A 74 4.25 -0.34 -14.85
C VAL A 74 5.44 0.00 -13.94
N GLU A 75 5.29 1.01 -13.08
CA GLU A 75 6.24 1.33 -12.00
C GLU A 75 5.48 1.75 -10.74
N ARG A 76 6.05 1.42 -9.57
CA ARG A 76 5.48 1.79 -8.27
C ARG A 76 6.57 2.18 -7.27
N GLY A 77 6.50 3.41 -6.78
CA GLY A 77 7.21 3.89 -5.60
C GLY A 77 6.24 4.12 -4.43
N ALA A 78 6.76 4.18 -3.20
CA ALA A 78 5.98 4.55 -2.03
C ALA A 78 6.84 5.21 -0.95
N TYR A 79 6.27 6.21 -0.28
CA TYR A 79 6.75 6.77 0.97
C TYR A 79 5.68 6.51 2.02
N LEU A 80 5.95 5.63 2.96
CA LEU A 80 5.00 5.26 4.00
C LEU A 80 5.56 5.68 5.35
N GLN A 81 4.68 6.22 6.20
CA GLN A 81 5.00 6.29 7.62
C GLN A 81 5.09 4.87 8.18
N SER A 82 5.94 4.68 9.18
CA SER A 82 5.92 3.47 10.00
C SER A 82 4.53 3.34 10.63
N PRO A 83 3.87 2.17 10.52
CA PRO A 83 2.56 2.01 11.13
C PRO A 83 2.58 2.24 12.64
N GLY A 84 1.76 3.18 13.10
CA GLY A 84 1.57 3.46 14.51
C GLY A 84 0.44 2.64 15.09
N PHE A 85 0.57 2.26 16.36
CA PHE A 85 -0.57 1.83 17.16
C PHE A 85 -1.14 3.05 17.88
N VAL A 86 -2.39 3.36 17.60
CA VAL A 86 -3.08 4.43 18.32
C VAL A 86 -3.47 3.88 19.69
N ARG A 87 -2.97 4.51 20.77
CA ARG A 87 -3.42 4.21 22.12
C ARG A 87 -4.81 4.83 22.31
N SER A 88 -5.79 3.99 22.66
CA SER A 88 -7.12 4.41 23.10
C SER A 88 -7.05 5.18 24.41
#